data_AF-A0A2N3D1X1-F1
#
_entry.id   AF-A0A2N3D1X1-F1
#
_cell.length_a   1.000
_cell.length_b   1.000
_cell.length_c   1.000
_cell.angle_alpha   90.00
_cell.angle_beta   90.00
_cell.angle_gamma   90.00
#
_symmetry.space_group_name_H-M   'P 1'
#
loop_
_entity.id
_entity.type
_entity.pdbx_description
1 polymer ?
#
loop_
_entity_poly.entity_id
_entity_poly.type
_entity_poly.pdbx_seq_one_letter_code
_entity_poly.pdbx_strand_id
1 'polypeptide(L)'
;MVTDDYLNTSRVLKGLKQGPFSEHIHLYVEWLQRRGYSREVGHRYLSLARDFGFWLDATGSGLADIREELVTRYLAERSRHRPRYRGEALALARLLSVLRDANVIAPRPTTPHDPREDILQAYSL
;
A
#
# COMPACT_ATOMS: atom_id res chain seq x y z
N MET A 1 -20.77 -8.27 10.02
CA MET A 1 -19.52 -7.88 9.33
C MET A 1 -19.91 -7.14 8.04
N VAL A 2 -19.72 -5.81 8.00
CA VAL A 2 -20.15 -4.88 6.91
C VAL A 2 -18.93 -4.18 6.32
N THR A 3 -17.88 -4.96 6.04
CA THR A 3 -16.62 -4.42 5.49
C THR A 3 -16.45 -4.78 4.02
N ASP A 4 -17.06 -5.90 3.59
CA ASP A 4 -16.92 -6.48 2.26
C ASP A 4 -17.54 -5.59 1.16
N ASP A 5 -18.83 -5.25 1.28
CA ASP A 5 -19.56 -4.47 0.25
C ASP A 5 -19.03 -3.04 0.11
N TYR A 6 -18.67 -2.38 1.22
CA TYR A 6 -18.28 -0.97 1.17
C TYR A 6 -16.94 -0.74 0.48
N LEU A 7 -15.94 -1.57 0.79
CA LEU A 7 -14.62 -1.42 0.16
C LEU A 7 -14.70 -1.77 -1.33
N ASN A 8 -15.55 -2.75 -1.70
CA ASN A 8 -15.76 -3.18 -3.08
C ASN A 8 -16.48 -2.12 -3.94
N THR A 9 -17.38 -1.33 -3.35
CA THR A 9 -18.21 -0.34 -4.08
C THR A 9 -17.65 1.09 -4.02
N SER A 10 -16.61 1.33 -3.21
CA SER A 10 -16.06 2.67 -2.98
C SER A 10 -15.51 3.35 -4.23
N ARG A 11 -15.73 4.67 -4.37
CA ARG A 11 -15.14 5.52 -5.44
C ARG A 11 -13.61 5.42 -5.49
N VAL A 12 -13.00 5.17 -4.34
CA VAL A 12 -11.56 4.94 -4.20
C VAL A 12 -11.13 3.69 -4.96
N LEU A 13 -11.89 2.59 -4.85
CA LEU A 13 -11.60 1.36 -5.58
C LEU A 13 -11.82 1.54 -7.08
N LYS A 14 -12.87 2.26 -7.49
CA LYS A 14 -13.08 2.60 -8.91
C LYS A 14 -11.88 3.36 -9.50
N GLY A 15 -11.31 4.31 -8.76
CA GLY A 15 -10.11 5.02 -9.19
C GLY A 15 -8.88 4.11 -9.28
N LEU A 16 -8.72 3.17 -8.35
CA LEU A 16 -7.65 2.16 -8.41
C LEU A 16 -7.82 1.19 -9.58
N LYS A 17 -9.06 0.79 -9.91
CA LYS A 17 -9.39 -0.04 -11.08
C LYS A 17 -9.10 0.66 -12.41
N GLN A 18 -8.96 1.98 -12.41
CA GLN A 18 -8.56 2.76 -13.59
C GLN A 18 -7.08 3.11 -13.61
N GLY A 19 -6.37 2.89 -12.51
CA GLY A 19 -4.95 3.21 -12.37
C GLY A 19 -4.04 2.01 -12.64
N PRO A 20 -2.72 2.18 -12.42
CA PRO A 20 -1.74 1.11 -12.63
C PRO A 20 -1.99 -0.12 -11.75
N PHE A 21 -2.70 0.02 -10.64
CA PHE A 21 -2.99 -1.08 -9.71
C PHE A 21 -4.25 -1.89 -10.06
N SER A 22 -4.89 -1.63 -11.20
CA SER A 22 -6.21 -2.18 -11.56
C SER A 22 -6.31 -3.69 -11.47
N GLU A 23 -5.28 -4.39 -11.95
CA GLU A 23 -5.25 -5.85 -12.01
C GLU A 23 -4.99 -6.49 -10.64
N HIS A 24 -4.32 -5.78 -9.72
CA HIS A 24 -3.82 -6.35 -8.46
C HIS A 24 -4.50 -5.78 -7.21
N ILE A 25 -5.39 -4.78 -7.37
CA ILE A 25 -6.04 -4.12 -6.24
C ILE A 25 -6.97 -5.05 -5.45
N HIS A 26 -7.54 -6.06 -6.12
CA HIS A 26 -8.41 -7.03 -5.47
C HIS A 26 -7.65 -7.84 -4.40
N LEU A 27 -6.38 -8.20 -4.64
CA LEU A 27 -5.51 -8.88 -3.67
C LEU A 27 -5.28 -8.03 -2.43
N TYR A 28 -5.11 -6.72 -2.61
CA TYR A 28 -4.91 -5.80 -1.49
C TYR A 28 -6.18 -5.60 -0.67
N VAL A 29 -7.35 -5.56 -1.31
CA VAL A 29 -8.65 -5.51 -0.61
C VAL A 29 -8.85 -6.79 0.21
N GLU A 30 -8.60 -7.96 -0.39
CA GLU A 30 -8.70 -9.23 0.32
C GLU A 30 -7.73 -9.31 1.50
N TRP A 31 -6.49 -8.84 1.32
CA TRP A 31 -5.50 -8.77 2.39
C TRP A 31 -5.96 -7.89 3.56
N LEU A 32 -6.55 -6.72 3.27
CA LEU A 32 -7.11 -5.82 4.29
C LEU A 32 -8.26 -6.50 5.06
N GLN A 33 -9.11 -7.24 4.35
CA GLN A 33 -10.21 -7.97 4.96
C GLN A 33 -9.72 -9.11 5.86
N ARG A 34 -8.79 -9.94 5.37
CA ARG A 34 -8.21 -11.07 6.13
C ARG A 34 -7.53 -10.63 7.42
N ARG A 35 -6.93 -9.43 7.44
CA ARG A 35 -6.30 -8.84 8.63
C ARG A 35 -7.28 -8.16 9.58
N GLY A 36 -8.57 -8.11 9.24
CA GLY A 36 -9.61 -7.53 10.11
C GLY A 36 -9.54 -6.02 10.24
N TYR A 37 -8.94 -5.31 9.27
CA TYR A 37 -8.86 -3.85 9.35
C TYR A 37 -10.25 -3.21 9.28
N SER A 38 -10.49 -2.23 10.15
CA SER A 38 -11.73 -1.44 10.15
C SER A 38 -11.94 -0.71 8.83
N ARG A 39 -13.21 -0.48 8.47
CA ARG A 39 -13.63 0.24 7.25
C ARG A 39 -12.89 1.57 7.05
N GLU A 40 -12.71 2.35 8.12
CA GLU A 40 -12.01 3.64 8.07
C GLU A 40 -10.53 3.49 7.72
N VAL A 41 -9.86 2.49 8.30
CA VAL A 41 -8.45 2.19 8.03
C VAL A 41 -8.28 1.67 6.60
N GLY A 42 -9.13 0.73 6.18
CA GLY A 42 -9.14 0.21 4.82
C GLY A 42 -9.38 1.31 3.78
N HIS A 43 -10.37 2.18 4.01
CA HIS A 43 -10.62 3.32 3.12
C HIS A 43 -9.42 4.26 3.04
N ARG A 44 -8.76 4.55 4.17
CA ARG A 44 -7.56 5.41 4.19
C ARG A 44 -6.39 4.76 3.44
N TYR A 45 -6.19 3.46 3.59
CA TYR A 45 -5.15 2.69 2.90
C TYR A 45 -5.40 2.61 1.40
N LEU A 46 -6.64 2.36 0.99
CA LEU A 46 -7.03 2.39 -0.43
C LEU A 46 -6.90 3.81 -1.01
N SER A 47 -7.25 4.85 -0.25
CA SER A 47 -7.12 6.23 -0.72
C SER A 47 -5.66 6.59 -0.94
N LEU A 48 -4.79 6.16 -0.04
CA LEU A 48 -3.34 6.33 -0.17
C LEU A 48 -2.81 5.58 -1.39
N ALA A 49 -3.22 4.33 -1.60
CA ALA A 49 -2.83 3.53 -2.77
C ALA A 49 -3.27 4.20 -4.08
N ARG A 50 -4.50 4.72 -4.13
CA ARG A 50 -5.04 5.46 -5.27
C ARG A 50 -4.23 6.72 -5.56
N ASP A 51 -4.00 7.55 -4.54
CA ASP A 51 -3.23 8.79 -4.69
C ASP A 51 -1.78 8.50 -5.11
N PHE A 52 -1.19 7.41 -4.61
CA PHE A 52 0.13 6.96 -5.04
C PHE A 52 0.14 6.54 -6.51
N GLY A 53 -0.89 5.82 -6.97
CA GLY A 53 -1.02 5.42 -8.38
C GLY A 53 -1.16 6.61 -9.32
N PHE A 54 -1.97 7.62 -8.96
CA PHE A 54 -2.06 8.86 -9.73
C PHE A 54 -0.76 9.65 -9.72
N TRP A 55 -0.02 9.66 -8.61
CA TRP A 55 1.28 10.33 -8.55
C TRP A 55 2.33 9.60 -9.40
N LEU A 56 2.32 8.27 -9.44
CA LEU A 56 3.17 7.47 -10.33
C LEU A 56 2.89 7.79 -11.80
N ASP A 57 1.63 7.80 -12.20
CA ASP A 57 1.20 8.17 -13.55
C ASP A 57 1.64 9.59 -13.91
N ALA A 58 1.43 10.55 -13.01
CA ALA A 58 1.85 11.95 -13.20
C ALA A 58 3.37 12.15 -13.25
N THR A 59 4.15 11.24 -12.64
CA THR A 59 5.62 11.28 -12.69
C THR A 59 6.21 10.46 -13.84
N GLY A 60 5.37 9.73 -14.59
CA GLY A 60 5.81 8.83 -15.66
C GLY A 60 6.52 7.57 -15.15
N SER A 61 6.44 7.28 -13.85
CA SER A 61 7.04 6.10 -13.24
C SER A 61 6.05 4.93 -13.26
N GLY A 62 6.40 3.85 -13.96
CA GLY A 62 5.60 2.63 -13.99
C GLY A 62 5.75 1.77 -12.72
N LEU A 63 4.90 0.75 -12.58
CA LEU A 63 4.95 -0.22 -11.47
C LEU A 63 6.33 -0.87 -11.31
N ALA A 64 7.01 -1.12 -12.42
CA ALA A 64 8.33 -1.74 -12.45
C ALA A 64 9.44 -0.84 -11.87
N ASP A 65 9.26 0.49 -11.88
CA ASP A 65 10.25 1.43 -11.34
C ASP A 65 10.05 1.66 -9.83
N ILE A 66 8.98 1.10 -9.23
CA ILE A 66 8.65 1.27 -7.81
C ILE A 66 9.77 0.75 -6.92
N ARG A 67 10.56 1.69 -6.39
CA ARG A 67 11.65 1.49 -5.43
C ARG A 67 11.39 2.28 -4.15
N GLU A 68 12.15 1.97 -3.09
CA GLU A 68 12.07 2.68 -1.81
C GLU A 68 12.33 4.20 -1.97
N GLU A 69 13.13 4.58 -2.97
CA GLU A 69 13.41 5.97 -3.34
C GLU A 69 12.15 6.69 -3.84
N LEU A 70 11.37 6.09 -4.74
CA LEU A 70 10.11 6.65 -5.24
C LEU A 70 9.09 6.81 -4.10
N VAL A 71 9.04 5.82 -3.21
CA VAL A 71 8.18 5.85 -2.02
C VAL A 71 8.55 7.01 -1.11
N THR A 72 9.84 7.19 -0.86
CA THR A 72 10.35 8.29 -0.04
C THR A 72 10.06 9.64 -0.70
N ARG A 73 10.25 9.75 -2.02
CA ARG A 73 9.94 10.94 -2.81
C ARG A 73 8.46 11.28 -2.76
N TYR A 74 7.59 10.29 -2.91
CA TYR A 74 6.14 10.46 -2.79
C TYR A 74 5.75 10.97 -1.39
N LEU A 75 6.26 10.36 -0.32
CA LEU A 75 5.96 10.78 1.05
C LEU A 75 6.48 12.19 1.35
N ALA A 76 7.65 12.54 0.81
CA ALA A 76 8.20 13.89 0.91
C ALA A 76 7.28 14.91 0.22
N GLU A 77 6.92 14.67 -1.04
CA GLU A 77 6.05 15.57 -1.83
C GLU A 77 4.64 15.68 -1.23
N ARG A 78 4.07 14.56 -0.78
CA ARG A 78 2.77 14.54 -0.09
C ARG A 78 2.84 15.34 1.20
N SER A 79 3.94 15.24 1.95
CA SER A 79 4.10 15.98 3.21
C SER A 79 4.24 17.50 3.07
N ARG A 80 4.58 17.98 1.86
CA ARG A 80 4.62 19.41 1.54
C ARG A 80 3.21 20.00 1.35
N HIS A 81 2.26 19.16 0.93
CA HIS A 81 0.90 19.58 0.60
C HIS A 81 -0.15 19.11 1.63
N ARG A 82 0.17 18.11 2.46
CA ARG A 82 -0.73 17.55 3.49
C ARG A 82 0.02 17.17 4.77
N PRO A 83 -0.64 17.26 5.94
CA PRO A 83 -0.05 16.82 7.20
C PRO A 83 0.27 15.32 7.16
N ARG A 84 1.49 14.98 7.60
CA ARG A 84 1.97 13.59 7.70
C ARG A 84 1.12 12.80 8.67
N TYR A 85 0.44 11.76 8.21
CA TYR A 85 -0.17 10.78 9.10
C TYR A 85 0.88 9.72 9.45
N ARG A 86 1.12 9.49 10.76
CA ARG A 86 2.16 8.56 11.24
C ARG A 86 2.04 7.14 10.66
N GLY A 87 0.84 6.73 10.24
CA GLY A 87 0.59 5.42 9.63
C GLY A 87 0.70 5.37 8.11
N GLU A 88 0.98 6.48 7.41
CA GLU A 88 1.07 6.48 5.93
C GLU A 88 2.24 5.65 5.43
N ALA A 89 3.42 5.79 6.04
CA ALA A 89 4.59 5.00 5.68
C ALA A 89 4.33 3.49 5.87
N LEU A 90 3.69 3.11 6.99
CA LEU A 90 3.32 1.72 7.25
C LEU A 90 2.28 1.21 6.25
N ALA A 91 1.24 1.99 5.97
CA ALA A 91 0.20 1.64 5.01
C ALA A 91 0.78 1.39 3.61
N LEU A 92 1.68 2.27 3.18
CA LEU A 92 2.33 2.17 1.88
C LEU A 92 3.32 0.99 1.85
N ALA A 93 4.08 0.77 2.92
CA ALA A 93 4.95 -0.41 3.04
C ALA A 93 4.14 -1.72 2.95
N ARG A 94 2.96 -1.79 3.58
CA ARG A 94 2.07 -2.95 3.49
C ARG A 94 1.52 -3.15 2.08
N LEU A 95 1.08 -2.08 1.41
CA LEU A 95 0.67 -2.14 0.00
C LEU A 95 1.79 -2.74 -0.88
N LEU A 96 3.01 -2.22 -0.75
CA LEU A 96 4.14 -2.70 -1.54
C LEU A 96 4.50 -4.15 -1.21
N SER A 97 4.38 -4.57 0.05
CA SER A 97 4.59 -5.95 0.43
C SER A 97 3.59 -6.89 -0.26
N VAL A 98 2.31 -6.51 -0.32
CA VAL A 98 1.29 -7.30 -1.02
C VAL A 98 1.56 -7.35 -2.52
N LEU A 99 1.98 -6.24 -3.13
CA LEU A 99 2.32 -6.19 -4.55
C LEU A 99 3.59 -7.00 -4.88
N ARG A 100 4.57 -7.08 -3.98
CA ARG A 100 5.77 -7.92 -4.14
C ARG A 100 5.44 -9.40 -4.02
N ASP A 101 4.59 -9.76 -3.06
CA ASP A 101 4.12 -11.14 -2.88
C ASP A 101 3.37 -11.63 -4.13
N ALA A 102 2.60 -10.75 -4.75
CA ALA A 102 1.93 -10.98 -6.03
C ALA A 102 2.85 -10.83 -7.27
N ASN A 103 4.16 -10.62 -7.08
CA ASN A 103 5.17 -10.47 -8.14
C ASN A 103 4.91 -9.32 -9.15
N VAL A 104 4.19 -8.28 -8.72
CA VAL A 104 3.74 -7.14 -9.54
C VAL A 104 4.83 -6.07 -9.65
N ILE A 105 5.61 -5.91 -8.58
CA ILE A 105 6.67 -4.92 -8.47
C ILE A 105 7.98 -5.62 -8.14
N ALA A 106 9.10 -4.98 -8.46
CA ALA A 106 10.40 -5.54 -8.18
C ALA A 106 10.56 -5.92 -6.69
N PRO A 107 11.21 -7.05 -6.38
CA PRO A 107 11.49 -7.44 -5.01
C PRO A 107 12.27 -6.31 -4.33
N ARG A 108 12.00 -6.11 -3.04
CA ARG A 108 12.75 -5.12 -2.26
C ARG A 108 14.23 -5.50 -2.38
N PRO A 109 15.13 -4.58 -2.76
CA PRO A 109 16.56 -4.86 -2.62
C PRO A 109 16.77 -5.24 -1.16
N THR A 110 17.40 -6.38 -0.91
CA THR A 110 17.59 -6.96 0.42
C THR A 110 18.45 -6.01 1.24
N THR A 111 17.82 -4.99 1.83
CA THR A 111 18.43 -4.27 2.94
C THR A 111 18.45 -5.27 4.09
N PRO A 112 19.63 -5.54 4.70
CA PRO A 112 19.73 -6.50 5.78
C PRO A 112 18.68 -6.15 6.82
N HIS A 113 17.87 -7.15 7.13
CA HIS A 113 16.71 -7.09 8.01
C HIS A 113 17.05 -6.29 9.28
N ASP A 114 16.33 -5.20 9.56
CA ASP A 114 16.45 -4.50 10.84
C ASP A 114 15.90 -5.48 11.90
N PRO A 115 16.67 -5.87 12.92
CA PRO A 115 16.35 -6.98 13.85
C PRO A 115 15.11 -6.77 14.73
N ARG A 116 14.26 -5.79 14.42
CA ARG A 116 13.02 -5.49 15.15
C ARG A 116 11.82 -6.32 14.67
N GLU A 117 11.89 -7.00 13.53
CA GLU A 117 10.86 -7.95 13.08
C GLU A 117 11.07 -9.39 13.60
N ASP A 118 12.17 -9.68 14.30
CA ASP A 118 12.50 -11.03 14.81
C ASP A 118 11.87 -11.36 16.18
N ILE A 119 11.23 -10.38 16.84
CA ILE A 119 10.73 -10.56 18.23
C ILE A 119 9.51 -11.50 18.29
N LEU A 120 8.79 -11.71 17.18
CA LEU A 120 7.61 -12.59 17.18
C LEU A 120 7.95 -14.08 17.11
N GLN A 121 9.17 -14.45 16.69
CA GLN A 121 9.60 -15.85 16.63
C GLN A 121 10.14 -16.37 17.97
N ALA A 122 10.51 -15.46 18.88
CA ALA A 122 11.03 -15.77 20.21
C ALA A 122 9.95 -16.17 21.25
N TYR A 123 8.65 -16.06 20.91
CA TYR A 123 7.53 -16.41 21.82
C TYR A 123 6.88 -17.77 21.52
N SER A 124 7.48 -18.60 20.66
CA SER A 124 7.12 -20.03 20.58
C SER A 124 8.04 -20.86 21.49
N LEU A 125 7.78 -20.81 22.80
CA LEU A 125 8.25 -21.76 23.79
C LEU A 125 7.04 -22.32 24.55
#